data_AF-A0A1V4VHX6-F1
#
_entry.id   AF-A0A1V4VHX6-F1
#
_cell.length_a   1.000
_cell.length_b   1.000
_cell.length_c   1.000
_cell.angle_alpha   90.00
_cell.angle_beta   90.00
_cell.angle_gamma   90.00
#
_symmetry.space_group_name_H-M   'P 1'
#
loop_
_entity.id
_entity.type
_entity.pdbx_description
1 polymer ?
#
loop_
_entity_poly.entity_id
_entity_poly.type
_entity_poly.pdbx_seq_one_letter_code
_entity_poly.pdbx_strand_id
1 'polypeptide(L)'
;MRWLRLIVLLIVLLLFVGCNSRGFNTFKELSVSDKDIPQYEIASEISDQSPPTKIWITVNAANIDENQAKQIQADIIDKKIKENESTVKGIMVVVKVKKEQFTAQYVKDEATQNLMASNTEAPKKFPAIIYSKSSQ
;
A
#
# COMPACT_ATOMS: atom_id res chain seq x y z
N MET A 1 -4.00 -0.22 52.42
CA MET A 1 -3.70 0.60 51.21
C MET A 1 -2.75 -0.15 50.25
N ARG A 2 -3.14 -1.33 49.73
CA ARG A 2 -2.31 -2.10 48.77
C ARG A 2 -3.02 -2.43 47.46
N TRP A 3 -4.33 -2.19 47.37
CA TRP A 3 -5.15 -2.48 46.19
C TRP A 3 -5.26 -1.32 45.20
N LEU A 4 -5.01 -0.08 45.64
CA LEU A 4 -5.04 1.10 44.76
C LEU A 4 -3.89 1.12 43.74
N ARG A 5 -2.77 0.43 44.03
CA ARG A 5 -1.60 0.35 43.14
C ARG A 5 -1.80 -0.59 41.94
N LEU A 6 -2.75 -1.54 42.02
CA LEU A 6 -3.05 -2.49 40.94
C LEU A 6 -3.94 -1.86 39.84
N ILE A 7 -4.84 -0.95 40.22
CA ILE A 7 -5.76 -0.30 39.27
C ILE A 7 -5.03 0.72 38.39
N VAL A 8 -4.07 1.46 38.95
CA VAL A 8 -3.26 2.43 38.18
C VAL A 8 -2.38 1.72 37.14
N LEU A 9 -1.88 0.51 37.44
CA LEU A 9 -1.08 -0.28 36.50
C LEU A 9 -1.90 -0.74 35.28
N LEU A 10 -3.20 -1.01 35.47
CA LEU A 10 -4.11 -1.46 34.40
C LEU A 10 -4.51 -0.32 33.45
N ILE A 11 -4.64 0.91 33.97
CA ILE A 11 -4.99 2.10 33.17
C ILE A 11 -3.80 2.56 32.31
N VAL A 12 -2.56 2.43 32.80
CA VAL A 12 -1.37 2.73 31.99
C VAL A 12 -1.18 1.73 30.86
N LEU A 13 -1.57 0.46 31.04
CA LEU A 13 -1.50 -0.56 29.98
C LEU A 13 -2.50 -0.32 28.84
N LEU A 14 -3.67 0.27 29.13
CA LEU A 14 -4.65 0.66 28.10
C LEU A 14 -4.21 1.88 27.27
N LEU A 15 -3.35 2.74 27.82
CA LEU A 15 -2.83 3.92 27.10
C LEU A 15 -1.74 3.57 26.06
N PHE A 16 -1.13 2.39 26.13
CA PHE A 16 -0.20 1.91 25.10
C PHE A 16 -0.88 1.21 23.92
N VAL A 17 -2.16 0.82 24.04
CA VAL A 17 -2.93 0.25 22.92
C VAL A 17 -3.45 1.36 21.98
N GLY A 18 -3.64 2.58 22.49
CA GLY A 18 -4.15 3.72 21.71
C GLY A 18 -3.10 4.66 21.11
N CYS A 19 -1.81 4.46 21.40
CA CYS A 19 -0.72 5.35 20.95
C CYS A 19 0.19 4.71 19.89
N ASN A 20 -0.31 3.75 19.12
CA ASN A 20 0.44 3.15 18.03
C ASN A 20 -0.32 3.25 16.71
N SER A 21 0.41 3.76 15.72
CA SER A 21 0.06 3.88 14.31
C SER A 21 -0.85 5.07 13.93
N ARG A 22 -0.21 6.21 13.65
CA ARG A 22 -0.50 6.87 12.37
C ARG A 22 -0.06 5.90 11.26
N GLY A 23 -0.82 4.81 11.09
CA GLY A 23 -0.53 3.75 10.14
C GLY A 23 -0.52 4.32 8.74
N PHE A 24 0.35 3.78 7.90
CA PHE A 24 0.32 4.09 6.47
C PHE A 24 -1.04 3.65 5.91
N ASN A 25 -1.79 4.59 5.32
CA ASN A 25 -3.10 4.30 4.73
C ASN A 25 -3.02 4.49 3.23
N THR A 26 -3.00 3.38 2.51
CA THR A 26 -2.84 3.30 1.06
C THR A 26 -3.93 4.09 0.31
N PHE A 27 -5.19 3.96 0.75
CA PHE A 27 -6.33 4.66 0.13
C PHE A 27 -6.20 6.18 0.27
N LYS A 28 -5.81 6.66 1.46
CA LYS A 28 -5.59 8.07 1.72
C LYS A 28 -4.45 8.64 0.89
N GLU A 29 -3.34 7.91 0.74
CA GLU A 29 -2.19 8.34 -0.07
C GLU A 29 -2.55 8.41 -1.56
N LEU A 30 -3.45 7.55 -2.05
CA LEU A 30 -3.99 7.61 -3.41
C LEU A 30 -5.21 8.53 -3.57
N SER A 31 -5.63 9.23 -2.50
CA SER A 31 -6.77 10.15 -2.49
C SER A 31 -8.10 9.50 -2.93
N VAL A 32 -8.31 8.24 -2.55
CA VAL A 32 -9.53 7.47 -2.82
C VAL A 32 -10.14 6.90 -1.53
N SER A 33 -11.41 6.50 -1.59
CA SER A 33 -12.07 5.80 -0.48
C SER A 33 -11.83 4.29 -0.53
N ASP A 34 -11.96 3.64 0.63
CA ASP A 34 -12.01 2.17 0.80
C ASP A 34 -13.40 1.58 0.51
N LYS A 35 -14.33 2.41 0.01
CA LYS A 35 -15.69 2.03 -0.38
C LYS A 35 -15.81 1.93 -1.89
N ASP A 36 -16.73 1.07 -2.33
CA ASP A 36 -17.12 0.92 -3.73
C ASP A 36 -15.94 0.51 -4.65
N ILE A 37 -15.02 -0.28 -4.11
CA ILE A 37 -13.89 -0.84 -4.87
C ILE A 37 -14.47 -1.76 -5.97
N PRO A 38 -14.17 -1.50 -7.26
CA PRO A 38 -14.63 -2.34 -8.34
C PRO A 38 -14.14 -3.78 -8.19
N GLN A 39 -14.90 -4.76 -8.69
CA GLN A 39 -14.38 -6.11 -8.83
C GLN A 39 -13.24 -6.13 -9.85
N TYR A 40 -12.18 -6.88 -9.54
CA TYR A 40 -11.00 -7.01 -10.38
C TYR A 40 -10.39 -8.41 -10.24
N GLU A 41 -9.65 -8.83 -11.27
CA GLU A 41 -8.86 -10.04 -11.27
C GLU A 41 -7.39 -9.71 -11.55
N ILE A 42 -6.50 -10.35 -10.80
CA ILE A 42 -5.06 -10.23 -11.03
C ILE A 42 -4.70 -11.05 -12.27
N ALA A 43 -4.20 -10.38 -13.30
CA ALA A 43 -3.76 -11.01 -14.53
C ALA A 43 -2.38 -11.67 -14.37
N SER A 44 -1.50 -11.06 -13.56
CA SER A 44 -0.17 -11.59 -13.26
C SER A 44 0.32 -11.05 -11.92
N GLU A 45 1.02 -11.91 -11.17
CA GLU A 45 1.75 -11.55 -9.96
C GLU A 45 3.15 -12.17 -10.03
N ILE A 46 4.17 -11.35 -9.86
CA ILE A 46 5.58 -11.74 -9.87
C ILE A 46 6.21 -11.26 -8.58
N SER A 47 6.96 -12.13 -7.91
CA SER A 47 7.74 -11.79 -6.72
C SER A 47 9.22 -12.01 -6.98
N ASP A 48 10.08 -11.27 -6.30
CA ASP A 48 11.54 -11.39 -6.45
C ASP A 48 12.12 -12.63 -5.78
N GLN A 49 11.57 -13.03 -4.64
CA GLN A 49 12.02 -14.17 -3.84
C GLN A 49 10.90 -14.69 -2.93
N SER A 50 11.19 -15.73 -2.15
CA SER A 50 10.29 -16.27 -1.12
C SER A 50 11.02 -16.31 0.23
N PRO A 51 10.58 -15.57 1.26
CA PRO A 51 9.42 -14.67 1.29
C PRO A 51 9.64 -13.38 0.47
N PRO A 52 8.57 -12.78 -0.10
CA PRO A 52 8.71 -11.67 -1.04
C PRO A 52 9.17 -10.38 -0.35
N THR A 53 10.12 -9.70 -0.99
CA THR A 53 10.50 -8.32 -0.63
C THR A 53 9.97 -7.30 -1.63
N LYS A 54 9.81 -7.70 -2.89
CA LYS A 54 9.21 -6.90 -3.96
C LYS A 54 8.15 -7.71 -4.71
N ILE A 55 7.05 -7.06 -5.03
CA ILE A 55 5.93 -7.69 -5.74
C ILE A 55 5.50 -6.80 -6.91
N TRP A 56 5.33 -7.38 -8.09
CA TRP A 56 4.80 -6.73 -9.29
C TRP A 56 3.49 -7.38 -9.69
N ILE A 57 2.43 -6.59 -9.75
CA ILE A 57 1.06 -7.06 -10.00
C ILE A 57 0.51 -6.33 -11.22
N THR A 58 -0.10 -7.07 -12.13
CA THR A 58 -0.83 -6.51 -13.27
C THR A 58 -2.30 -6.88 -13.20
N VAL A 59 -3.17 -5.90 -13.45
CA VAL A 59 -4.62 -6.06 -13.58
C VAL A 59 -5.03 -5.53 -14.96
N ASN A 60 -5.86 -6.29 -15.67
CA ASN A 60 -6.46 -5.83 -16.92
C ASN A 60 -7.94 -5.49 -16.65
N ALA A 61 -8.34 -4.27 -16.93
CA ALA A 61 -9.72 -3.82 -16.76
C ALA A 61 -10.23 -3.13 -18.04
N ALA A 62 -11.44 -3.43 -18.47
CA ALA A 62 -11.97 -2.91 -19.73
C ALA A 62 -12.66 -1.55 -19.59
N ASN A 63 -13.44 -1.34 -18.53
CA ASN A 63 -14.31 -0.17 -18.37
C ASN A 63 -14.28 0.33 -16.93
N ILE A 64 -13.18 0.95 -16.54
CA ILE A 64 -13.06 1.66 -15.26
C ILE A 64 -12.45 3.04 -15.48
N ASP A 65 -12.74 3.97 -14.60
CA ASP A 65 -12.09 5.29 -14.57
C ASP A 65 -10.79 5.28 -13.74
N GLU A 66 -10.12 6.44 -13.70
CA GLU A 66 -8.87 6.60 -12.96
C GLU A 66 -9.04 6.42 -11.44
N ASN A 67 -10.15 6.89 -10.86
CA ASN A 67 -10.39 6.75 -9.42
C ASN A 67 -10.62 5.28 -9.06
N GLN A 68 -11.37 4.57 -9.90
CA GLN A 68 -11.57 3.13 -9.80
C GLN A 68 -10.25 2.36 -9.95
N ALA A 69 -9.36 2.76 -10.87
CA ALA A 69 -8.04 2.17 -10.98
C ALA A 69 -7.20 2.41 -9.70
N LYS A 70 -7.23 3.62 -9.13
CA LYS A 70 -6.58 3.94 -7.84
C LYS A 70 -7.15 3.14 -6.68
N GLN A 71 -8.47 2.90 -6.64
CA GLN A 71 -9.11 2.06 -5.62
C GLN A 71 -8.61 0.62 -5.70
N ILE A 72 -8.55 0.04 -6.91
CA ILE A 72 -7.98 -1.30 -7.14
C ILE A 72 -6.52 -1.35 -6.68
N GLN A 73 -5.71 -0.37 -7.08
CA GLN A 73 -4.31 -0.27 -6.67
C GLN A 73 -4.16 -0.17 -5.15
N ALA A 74 -4.99 0.65 -4.50
CA ALA A 74 -4.96 0.84 -3.06
C ALA A 74 -5.34 -0.46 -2.32
N ASP A 75 -6.38 -1.13 -2.75
CA ASP A 75 -6.83 -2.39 -2.16
C ASP A 75 -5.77 -3.50 -2.30
N ILE A 76 -5.16 -3.64 -3.47
CA ILE A 76 -4.09 -4.63 -3.70
C ILE A 76 -2.88 -4.35 -2.82
N ILE A 77 -2.41 -3.10 -2.78
CA ILE A 77 -1.22 -2.74 -1.99
C ILE A 77 -1.50 -2.96 -0.49
N ASP A 78 -2.66 -2.52 0.00
CA ASP A 78 -3.05 -2.70 1.40
C ASP A 78 -3.12 -4.19 1.80
N LYS A 79 -3.72 -5.04 0.95
CA LYS A 79 -3.73 -6.50 1.15
C LYS A 79 -2.34 -7.09 1.20
N LYS A 80 -1.48 -6.77 0.23
CA LYS A 80 -0.12 -7.32 0.14
C LYS A 80 0.80 -6.86 1.27
N ILE A 81 0.62 -5.63 1.75
CA ILE A 81 1.29 -5.14 2.98
C ILE A 81 0.85 -5.97 4.17
N LYS A 82 -0.46 -6.19 4.37
CA LYS A 82 -0.97 -6.98 5.51
C LYS A 82 -0.56 -8.44 5.45
N GLU A 83 -0.57 -9.05 4.26
CA GLU A 83 -0.14 -10.44 4.03
C GLU A 83 1.36 -10.65 4.29
N ASN A 84 2.19 -9.62 4.08
CA ASN A 84 3.66 -9.72 4.08
C ASN A 84 4.34 -8.63 4.92
N GLU A 85 3.70 -8.16 6.00
CA GLU A 85 4.05 -6.93 6.73
C GLU A 85 5.54 -6.84 7.14
N SER A 86 6.12 -7.99 7.49
CA SER A 86 7.49 -8.10 7.96
C SER A 86 8.54 -8.09 6.84
N THR A 87 8.19 -8.50 5.62
CA THR A 87 9.17 -8.72 4.53
C THR A 87 9.02 -7.76 3.37
N VAL A 88 7.79 -7.37 3.02
CA VAL A 88 7.57 -6.55 1.83
C VAL A 88 8.10 -5.14 2.05
N LYS A 89 8.89 -4.67 1.08
CA LYS A 89 9.44 -3.33 1.05
C LYS A 89 8.94 -2.53 -0.15
N GLY A 90 8.56 -3.22 -1.22
CA GLY A 90 8.12 -2.59 -2.46
C GLY A 90 7.00 -3.34 -3.16
N ILE A 91 5.99 -2.63 -3.65
CA ILE A 91 4.89 -3.22 -4.43
C ILE A 91 4.61 -2.32 -5.61
N MET A 92 4.58 -2.87 -6.82
CA MET A 92 4.17 -2.14 -8.02
C MET A 92 2.90 -2.76 -8.58
N VAL A 93 1.84 -1.97 -8.66
CA VAL A 93 0.56 -2.39 -9.23
C VAL A 93 0.30 -1.61 -10.50
N VAL A 94 0.15 -2.34 -11.61
CA VAL A 94 -0.15 -1.80 -12.93
C VAL A 94 -1.58 -2.19 -13.30
N VAL A 95 -2.46 -1.20 -13.45
CA VAL A 95 -3.82 -1.39 -13.95
C VAL A 95 -3.87 -0.90 -15.39
N LYS A 96 -4.10 -1.81 -16.34
CA LYS A 96 -4.22 -1.51 -17.77
C LYS A 96 -5.68 -1.35 -18.14
N VAL A 97 -6.03 -0.21 -18.71
CA VAL A 97 -7.38 0.16 -19.14
C VAL A 97 -7.36 0.64 -20.58
N LYS A 98 -7.76 -0.21 -21.53
CA LYS A 98 -7.71 0.09 -22.97
C LYS A 98 -6.31 0.55 -23.39
N LYS A 99 -6.12 1.85 -23.67
CA LYS A 99 -4.84 2.49 -24.06
C LYS A 99 -4.18 3.25 -22.93
N GLU A 100 -4.72 3.18 -21.72
CA GLU A 100 -4.17 3.84 -20.54
C GLU A 100 -3.56 2.80 -19.59
N GLN A 101 -2.46 3.18 -18.95
CA GLN A 101 -1.83 2.41 -17.90
C GLN A 101 -1.70 3.30 -16.65
N PHE A 102 -2.29 2.83 -15.56
CA PHE A 102 -2.16 3.44 -14.24
C PHE A 102 -1.19 2.61 -13.41
N THR A 103 -0.20 3.25 -12.80
CA THR A 103 0.80 2.58 -11.98
C THR A 103 0.83 3.19 -10.59
N ALA A 104 0.76 2.36 -9.56
CA ALA A 104 0.98 2.76 -8.17
C ALA A 104 2.11 1.91 -7.61
N GLN A 105 3.11 2.59 -7.04
CA GLN A 105 4.30 1.95 -6.51
C GLN A 105 4.46 2.30 -5.02
N TYR A 106 4.20 1.33 -4.15
CA TYR A 106 4.54 1.41 -2.74
C TYR A 106 6.04 1.24 -2.54
N VAL A 107 6.63 2.12 -1.74
CA VAL A 107 8.02 2.06 -1.30
C VAL A 107 8.10 2.29 0.20
N LYS A 108 8.72 1.35 0.92
CA LYS A 108 8.85 1.41 2.38
C LYS A 108 9.95 2.35 2.84
N ASP A 109 11.00 2.49 2.04
CA ASP A 109 12.20 3.30 2.31
C ASP A 109 12.89 3.77 1.02
N GLU A 110 13.83 4.70 1.16
CA GLU A 110 14.59 5.31 0.06
C GLU A 110 15.41 4.28 -0.71
N ALA A 111 16.01 3.29 -0.03
CA ALA A 111 16.77 2.23 -0.68
C ALA A 111 15.89 1.42 -1.64
N THR A 112 14.65 1.13 -1.23
CA THR A 112 13.70 0.39 -2.06
C THR A 112 13.22 1.23 -3.25
N GLN A 113 13.03 2.53 -3.06
CA GLN A 113 12.71 3.43 -4.17
C GLN A 113 13.79 3.42 -5.23
N ASN A 114 15.06 3.58 -4.87
CA ASN A 114 16.19 3.61 -5.81
C ASN A 114 16.30 2.31 -6.64
N LEU A 115 15.81 1.19 -6.10
CA LEU A 115 15.83 -0.11 -6.75
C LEU A 115 14.61 -0.39 -7.64
N MET A 116 13.52 0.37 -7.46
CA MET A 116 12.25 0.12 -8.16
C MET A 116 11.84 1.25 -9.11
N ALA A 117 12.12 2.50 -8.77
CA ALA A 117 11.74 3.67 -9.55
C ALA A 117 12.92 4.15 -10.41
N SER A 118 12.84 3.94 -11.73
CA SER A 118 13.66 4.65 -12.70
C SER A 118 12.93 5.94 -13.09
N ASN A 119 13.44 7.10 -12.66
CA ASN A 119 13.05 8.45 -13.13
C ASN A 119 11.80 9.13 -12.53
N THR A 120 11.44 8.89 -11.27
CA THR A 120 10.40 9.68 -10.56
C THR A 120 10.99 10.51 -9.42
N GLU A 121 10.43 11.70 -9.18
CA GLU A 121 10.83 12.58 -8.08
C GLU A 121 10.77 11.84 -6.73
N ALA A 122 11.76 12.05 -5.87
CA ALA A 122 11.81 11.40 -4.57
C ALA A 122 10.63 11.85 -3.68
N PRO A 123 9.91 10.92 -3.02
CA PRO A 123 8.83 11.25 -2.12
C PRO A 123 9.39 11.96 -0.88
N LYS A 124 8.61 12.89 -0.34
CA LYS A 124 9.01 13.71 0.83
C LYS A 124 9.06 12.93 2.15
N LYS A 125 8.44 11.75 2.20
CA LYS A 125 8.33 10.90 3.39
C LYS A 125 8.26 9.43 2.97
N PHE A 126 8.62 8.54 3.86
CA PHE A 126 8.44 7.10 3.73
C PHE A 126 7.63 6.54 4.92
N PRO A 127 6.87 5.45 4.73
CA PRO A 127 6.52 4.84 3.45
C PRO A 127 5.69 5.77 2.54
N ALA A 128 5.72 5.53 1.24
CA ALA A 128 5.01 6.33 0.23
C ALA A 128 4.44 5.48 -0.91
N ILE A 129 3.46 6.03 -1.63
CA ILE A 129 3.02 5.54 -2.94
C ILE A 129 3.36 6.57 -4.00
N ILE A 130 4.09 6.14 -5.02
CA ILE A 130 4.38 6.92 -6.21
C ILE A 130 3.36 6.51 -7.27
N TYR A 131 2.56 7.47 -7.73
CA TYR A 131 1.52 7.25 -8.71
C TYR A 131 1.91 7.85 -10.06
N SER A 132 1.65 7.13 -11.15
CA SER A 132 1.85 7.61 -12.51
C SER A 132 0.76 7.10 -13.46
N LYS A 133 0.51 7.88 -14.50
CA LYS A 133 -0.37 7.55 -15.62
C LYS A 133 0.42 7.68 -16.91
N SER A 134 0.31 6.70 -17.79
CA SER A 134 0.88 6.75 -19.14
C SER A 134 -0.13 6.28 -20.16
N SER A 135 -0.12 6.91 -21.34
CA SER A 135 -0.85 6.42 -22.51
C SER A 135 0.06 5.48 -23.32
N GLN A 136 -0.47 4.32 -23.70
CA GLN A 136 0.17 3.35 -24.60
C GLN A 136 -0.28 3.55 -26.05
#